data_AF-A0A8I0MR66-F1
#
_entry.id   AF-A0A8I0MR66-F1
#
_cell.length_a   1.000
_cell.length_b   1.000
_cell.length_c   1.000
_cell.angle_alpha   90.00
_cell.angle_beta   90.00
_cell.angle_gamma   90.00
#
_symmetry.space_group_name_H-M   'P 1'
#
loop_
_entity.id
_entity.type
_entity.pdbx_description
1 polymer ?
#
loop_
_entity_poly.entity_id
_entity_poly.type
_entity_poly.pdbx_seq_one_letter_code
_entity_poly.pdbx_strand_id
1 'polypeptide(L)'
;MWNAWTASRDAMLQGGQPVSNRDELPEEKGASLQLRNLIRRRHAEWSDATFGNVGPVGPLKHLSKEALEAAAEPDDLSEWADMQFLLWDAQRRAGISDGEITAAMEEKLKVNMARQWPEPKDGEPRLHIKADQQQEHK
;
A
#
# COMPACT_ATOMS: atom_id res chain seq x y z
N MET A 1 -32.33 -1.71 33.08
CA MET A 1 -31.92 -2.63 31.99
C MET A 1 -31.03 -1.87 31.03
N TRP A 2 -29.72 -1.93 31.26
CA TRP A 2 -28.62 -1.62 30.35
C TRP A 2 -27.42 -2.29 31.02
N ASN A 3 -26.97 -3.44 30.52
CA ASN A 3 -25.68 -4.09 30.83
C ASN A 3 -25.61 -5.44 30.11
N ALA A 4 -25.07 -5.45 28.88
CA ALA A 4 -24.63 -6.66 28.18
C ALA A 4 -23.54 -6.35 27.14
N TRP A 5 -22.65 -5.38 27.41
CA TRP A 5 -21.63 -4.93 26.44
C TRP A 5 -20.26 -4.62 27.07
N THR A 6 -19.88 -5.35 28.12
CA THR A 6 -18.55 -5.20 28.77
C THR A 6 -17.96 -6.51 29.29
N ALA A 7 -18.32 -7.68 28.72
CA ALA A 7 -17.84 -8.97 29.23
C ALA A 7 -17.29 -9.94 28.17
N SER A 8 -16.84 -9.47 27.00
CA SER A 8 -16.15 -10.33 26.02
C SER A 8 -15.00 -9.64 25.30
N ARG A 9 -14.19 -8.87 26.04
CA ARG A 9 -12.95 -8.28 25.50
C ARG A 9 -11.70 -8.44 26.36
N ASP A 10 -11.78 -9.17 27.48
CA ASP A 10 -10.68 -9.29 28.45
C ASP A 10 -10.00 -10.66 28.48
N ALA A 11 -10.25 -11.56 27.52
CA ALA A 11 -9.70 -12.93 27.56
C ALA A 11 -8.79 -13.33 26.37
N MET A 12 -8.43 -12.43 25.46
CA MET A 12 -7.66 -12.80 24.25
C MET A 12 -6.49 -11.85 23.92
N LEU A 13 -5.82 -11.27 24.92
CA LEU A 13 -4.62 -10.44 24.70
C LEU A 13 -3.52 -10.73 25.73
N GLN A 14 -3.10 -11.99 25.84
CA GLN A 14 -1.84 -12.34 26.51
C GLN A 14 -1.02 -13.21 25.56
N GLY A 15 -0.17 -12.57 24.73
CA GLY A 15 0.76 -13.30 23.86
C GLY A 15 1.48 -12.52 22.76
N GLY A 16 1.11 -11.27 22.47
CA GLY A 16 1.85 -10.44 21.51
C GLY A 16 2.96 -9.63 22.20
N GLN A 17 4.21 -9.84 21.81
CA GLN A 17 5.30 -8.90 22.13
C GLN A 17 4.90 -7.48 21.69
N PRO A 18 5.25 -6.43 22.44
CA PRO A 18 4.92 -5.06 22.04
C PRO A 18 5.60 -4.76 20.70
N VAL A 19 4.80 -4.35 19.71
CA VAL A 19 5.31 -3.75 18.47
C VAL A 19 6.26 -2.63 18.88
N SER A 20 7.53 -2.69 18.46
CA SER A 20 8.50 -1.66 18.83
C SER A 20 7.96 -0.30 18.41
N ASN A 21 8.30 0.76 19.15
CA ASN A 21 7.91 2.15 18.97
C ASN A 21 8.43 2.80 17.64
N ARG A 22 8.40 2.07 16.52
CA ARG A 22 8.84 2.44 15.17
C ARG A 22 7.83 3.36 14.45
N ASP A 23 6.67 3.60 15.07
CA ASP A 23 5.50 4.21 14.42
C ASP A 23 5.37 5.72 14.62
N GLU A 24 6.29 6.37 15.36
CA GLU A 24 6.44 7.83 15.26
C GLU A 24 7.13 8.16 13.93
N LEU A 25 6.38 8.09 12.83
CA LEU A 25 6.83 8.61 11.55
C LEU A 25 7.08 10.11 11.74
N PRO A 26 8.34 10.57 11.63
CA PRO A 26 8.62 11.99 11.71
C PRO A 26 7.80 12.70 10.62
N GLU A 27 7.18 13.81 10.96
CA GLU A 27 6.57 14.67 9.95
C GLU A 27 7.62 14.94 8.87
N GLU A 28 7.30 14.59 7.63
CA GLU A 28 8.19 14.84 6.50
C GLU A 28 8.39 16.36 6.39
N LYS A 29 9.58 16.81 6.82
CA LYS A 29 9.95 18.22 6.79
C LYS A 29 9.86 18.74 5.36
N GLY A 30 9.50 20.01 5.18
CA GLY A 30 9.32 20.61 3.85
C GLY A 30 10.49 20.39 2.87
N ALA A 31 11.74 20.35 3.36
CA ALA A 31 12.91 20.07 2.52
C ALA A 31 12.95 18.63 1.96
N SER A 32 12.50 17.63 2.75
CA SER A 32 12.43 16.23 2.32
C SER A 32 11.39 16.05 1.22
N LEU A 33 10.20 16.63 1.41
CA LEU A 33 9.14 16.64 0.40
C LEU A 33 9.59 17.31 -0.90
N GLN A 34 10.31 18.43 -0.80
CA GLN A 34 10.88 19.13 -1.96
C GLN A 34 11.87 18.24 -2.72
N LEU A 35 12.75 17.53 -2.02
CA LEU A 35 13.71 16.61 -2.64
C LEU A 35 13.00 15.43 -3.32
N ARG A 36 12.02 14.81 -2.65
CA ARG A 36 11.23 13.71 -3.22
C ARG A 36 10.50 14.13 -4.50
N ASN A 37 9.91 15.34 -4.50
CA ASN A 37 9.26 15.91 -5.69
C ASN A 37 10.26 16.23 -6.81
N LEU A 38 11.49 16.65 -6.48
CA LEU A 38 12.55 16.85 -7.47
C LEU A 38 12.98 15.52 -8.10
N ILE A 39 13.20 14.48 -7.29
CA ILE A 39 13.56 13.13 -7.75
C ILE A 39 12.47 12.60 -8.69
N ARG A 40 11.19 12.69 -8.29
CA ARG A 40 10.06 12.25 -9.12
C ARG A 40 9.99 12.95 -10.47
N ARG A 41 10.23 14.27 -10.52
CA ARG A 41 10.27 15.04 -11.78
C ARG A 41 11.41 14.60 -12.69
N ARG A 42 12.63 14.47 -12.15
CA ARG A 42 13.80 14.00 -12.91
C ARG A 42 13.57 12.60 -13.47
N HIS A 43 12.96 11.72 -12.68
CA HIS A 43 12.59 10.39 -13.14
C HIS A 43 11.59 10.45 -14.31
N ALA A 44 10.54 11.28 -14.22
CA ALA A 44 9.59 11.46 -15.31
C ALA A 44 10.27 11.99 -16.59
N GLU A 45 11.12 13.01 -16.48
CA GLU A 45 11.88 13.58 -17.60
C GLU A 45 12.78 12.53 -18.28
N TRP A 46 13.52 11.75 -17.49
CA TRP A 46 14.35 10.67 -18.01
C TRP A 46 13.53 9.55 -18.67
N SER A 47 12.42 9.14 -18.06
CA SER A 47 11.54 8.09 -18.56
C SER A 47 10.87 8.52 -19.88
N ASP A 48 10.46 9.78 -20.00
CA ASP A 48 9.92 10.33 -21.25
C ASP A 48 10.98 10.38 -22.36
N ALA A 49 12.21 10.80 -22.03
CA ALA A 49 13.31 10.82 -22.98
C ALA A 49 13.75 9.42 -23.44
N THR A 50 13.67 8.43 -22.56
CA THR A 50 14.15 7.05 -22.82
C THR A 50 13.10 6.20 -23.53
N PHE A 51 11.86 6.24 -23.05
CA PHE A 51 10.79 5.33 -23.49
C PHE A 51 9.75 6.02 -24.39
N GLY A 52 9.76 7.35 -24.46
CA GLY A 52 8.80 8.12 -25.25
C GLY A 52 7.36 8.02 -24.72
N ASN A 53 6.41 8.19 -25.64
CA ASN A 53 4.98 8.23 -25.35
C ASN A 53 4.38 6.82 -25.22
N VAL A 54 4.62 6.16 -24.09
CA VAL A 54 4.02 4.87 -23.72
C VAL A 54 3.01 5.01 -22.59
N GLY A 55 2.04 4.09 -22.55
CA GLY A 55 1.02 4.03 -21.52
C GLY A 55 1.47 3.33 -20.22
N PRO A 56 0.60 3.26 -19.20
CA PRO A 56 0.95 2.82 -17.84
C PRO A 56 1.17 1.30 -17.71
N VAL A 57 0.75 0.50 -18.69
CA VAL A 57 0.77 -0.97 -18.59
C VAL A 57 2.19 -1.55 -18.52
N GLY A 58 3.16 -0.95 -19.22
CA GLY A 58 4.56 -1.38 -19.20
C GLY A 58 5.16 -1.30 -17.79
N PRO A 59 5.18 -0.10 -17.17
CA PRO A 59 5.63 0.07 -15.80
C PRO A 59 4.89 -0.81 -14.78
N LEU A 60 3.58 -1.03 -14.93
CA LEU A 60 2.83 -1.93 -14.03
C LEU A 60 3.26 -3.40 -14.13
N LYS A 61 3.54 -3.88 -15.35
CA LYS A 61 4.08 -5.23 -15.55
C LYS A 61 5.48 -5.37 -14.98
N HIS A 62 6.29 -4.31 -15.07
CA HIS A 62 7.62 -4.28 -14.47
C HIS A 62 7.52 -4.24 -12.95
N LEU A 63 6.64 -3.41 -12.38
CA LEU A 63 6.40 -3.33 -10.93
C LEU A 63 6.06 -4.71 -10.32
N SER A 64 5.35 -5.56 -11.06
CA SER A 64 5.04 -6.92 -10.61
C SER A 64 6.28 -7.81 -10.48
N LYS A 65 7.35 -7.54 -11.24
CA LYS A 65 8.64 -8.24 -11.15
C LYS A 65 9.45 -7.70 -9.98
N GLU A 66 9.58 -6.37 -9.85
CA GLU A 66 10.35 -5.78 -8.75
C GLU A 66 9.72 -6.08 -7.39
N ALA A 67 8.40 -6.25 -7.33
CA ALA A 67 7.74 -6.73 -6.12
C ALA A 67 8.15 -8.15 -5.72
N LEU A 68 8.50 -9.01 -6.69
CA LEU A 68 9.03 -10.36 -6.41
C LEU A 68 10.51 -10.29 -6.01
N GLU A 69 11.29 -9.41 -6.64
CA GLU A 69 12.71 -9.18 -6.32
C GLU A 69 12.84 -8.60 -4.90
N ALA A 70 12.07 -7.55 -4.57
CA ALA A 70 11.96 -7.01 -3.21
C ALA A 70 11.47 -8.03 -2.17
N ALA A 71 10.58 -8.95 -2.56
CA ALA A 71 10.13 -10.01 -1.66
C ALA A 71 11.21 -11.07 -1.39
N ALA A 72 12.11 -11.31 -2.35
CA ALA A 72 13.25 -12.20 -2.19
C ALA A 72 14.41 -11.56 -1.40
N GLU A 73 14.62 -10.25 -1.60
CA GLU A 73 15.71 -9.47 -0.99
C GLU A 73 15.16 -8.23 -0.28
N PRO A 74 14.39 -8.38 0.82
CA PRO A 74 13.72 -7.25 1.48
C PRO A 74 14.67 -6.21 2.09
N ASP A 75 15.94 -6.58 2.29
CA ASP A 75 17.00 -5.70 2.78
C ASP A 75 17.67 -4.89 1.66
N ASP A 76 17.40 -5.18 0.38
CA ASP A 76 17.91 -4.39 -0.74
C ASP A 76 17.01 -3.16 -0.99
N LEU A 77 17.51 -1.99 -0.60
CA LEU A 77 16.81 -0.71 -0.79
C LEU A 77 16.59 -0.36 -2.27
N SER A 78 17.39 -0.90 -3.19
CA SER A 78 17.24 -0.72 -4.64
C SER A 78 15.84 -1.11 -5.10
N GLU A 79 15.40 -2.30 -4.70
CA GLU A 79 14.15 -2.90 -5.16
C GLU A 79 12.93 -2.11 -4.68
N TRP A 80 13.02 -1.55 -3.47
CA TRP A 80 12.02 -0.62 -2.96
C TRP A 80 11.98 0.69 -3.75
N ALA A 81 13.13 1.20 -4.17
CA ALA A 81 13.22 2.40 -5.00
C ALA A 81 12.64 2.14 -6.40
N ASP A 82 12.90 0.98 -6.99
CA ASP A 82 12.35 0.58 -8.29
C ASP A 82 10.83 0.47 -8.23
N MET A 83 10.26 -0.14 -7.18
CA MET A 83 8.81 -0.14 -6.97
C MET A 83 8.23 1.28 -6.92
N GLN A 84 8.91 2.21 -6.24
CA GLN A 84 8.45 3.59 -6.12
C GLN A 84 8.51 4.33 -7.46
N PHE A 85 9.59 4.16 -8.23
CA PHE A 85 9.74 4.75 -9.56
C PHE A 85 8.72 4.22 -10.54
N LEU A 86 8.52 2.91 -10.59
CA LEU A 86 7.56 2.26 -11.50
C LEU A 86 6.11 2.63 -11.17
N LEU A 87 5.76 2.75 -9.89
CA LEU A 87 4.44 3.23 -9.48
C LEU A 87 4.21 4.69 -9.90
N TRP A 88 5.17 5.58 -9.66
CA TRP A 88 5.08 6.96 -10.13
C TRP A 88 4.98 7.05 -11.64
N ASP A 89 5.72 6.19 -12.35
CA ASP A 89 5.76 6.14 -13.80
C ASP A 89 4.38 5.77 -14.37
N ALA A 90 3.81 4.66 -13.85
CA ALA A 90 2.48 4.20 -14.18
C ALA A 90 1.41 5.26 -13.87
N GLN A 91 1.46 5.84 -12.67
CA GLN A 91 0.48 6.82 -12.21
C GLN A 91 0.41 8.03 -13.16
N ARG A 92 1.56 8.64 -13.48
CA ARG A 92 1.57 9.82 -14.36
C ARG A 92 1.14 9.46 -15.80
N ARG A 93 1.53 8.28 -16.31
CA ARG A 93 1.15 7.83 -17.66
C ARG A 93 -0.32 7.49 -17.78
N ALA A 94 -0.98 7.19 -16.65
CA ALA A 94 -2.43 7.04 -16.56
C ALA A 94 -3.17 8.39 -16.40
N GLY A 95 -2.45 9.51 -16.29
CA GLY A 95 -3.04 10.83 -16.04
C GLY A 95 -3.57 11.02 -14.62
N ILE A 96 -3.17 10.17 -13.67
CA ILE A 96 -3.67 10.20 -12.28
C ILE A 96 -2.86 11.23 -11.48
N SER A 97 -3.53 12.26 -10.99
CA SER A 97 -2.93 13.27 -10.12
C SER A 97 -2.71 12.78 -8.70
N ASP A 98 -1.84 13.47 -7.96
CA ASP A 98 -1.59 13.17 -6.55
C ASP A 98 -2.84 13.38 -5.69
N GLY A 99 -3.71 14.34 -6.04
CA GLY A 99 -4.99 14.54 -5.37
C GLY A 99 -5.95 13.38 -5.57
N GLU A 100 -6.07 12.86 -6.79
CA GLU A 100 -6.95 11.74 -7.11
C GLU A 100 -6.52 10.45 -6.41
N ILE A 101 -5.23 10.10 -6.46
CA ILE A 101 -4.75 8.89 -5.78
C ILE A 101 -4.87 9.02 -4.26
N THR A 102 -4.62 10.21 -3.69
CA THR A 102 -4.77 10.44 -2.24
C THR A 102 -6.21 10.26 -1.79
N ALA A 103 -7.18 10.84 -2.51
CA ALA A 103 -8.59 10.65 -2.22
C ALA A 103 -9.01 9.17 -2.35
N ALA A 104 -8.54 8.48 -3.39
CA ALA A 104 -8.80 7.05 -3.57
C ALA A 104 -8.18 6.20 -2.46
N MET A 105 -6.99 6.55 -1.98
CA MET A 105 -6.34 5.89 -0.84
C MET A 105 -7.13 6.07 0.45
N GLU A 106 -7.64 7.27 0.73
CA GLU A 106 -8.47 7.54 1.91
C GLU A 106 -9.75 6.68 1.91
N GLU A 107 -10.49 6.69 0.81
CA GLU A 107 -11.70 5.87 0.66
C GLU A 107 -11.39 4.37 0.73
N LYS A 108 -10.29 3.94 0.10
CA LYS A 108 -9.87 2.54 0.13
C LYS A 108 -9.48 2.09 1.53
N LEU A 109 -8.86 2.96 2.32
CA LEU A 109 -8.49 2.68 3.71
C LEU A 109 -9.74 2.44 4.57
N LYS A 110 -10.77 3.29 4.45
CA LYS A 110 -12.07 3.09 5.14
C LYS A 110 -12.67 1.73 4.84
N VAL A 111 -12.69 1.33 3.57
CA VAL A 111 -13.18 0.00 3.12
C VAL A 111 -12.33 -1.13 3.70
N ASN A 112 -11.00 -0.99 3.70
CA ASN A 112 -10.10 -2.03 4.22
C ASN A 112 -10.25 -2.24 5.72
N MET A 113 -10.46 -1.16 6.50
CA MET A 113 -10.70 -1.21 7.94
C MET A 113 -12.04 -1.86 8.31
N ALA A 114 -13.05 -1.75 7.44
CA ALA A 114 -14.37 -2.35 7.65
C ALA A 114 -14.44 -3.84 7.27
N ARG A 115 -13.39 -4.41 6.68
CA ARG A 115 -13.35 -5.83 6.26
C ARG A 115 -12.96 -6.76 7.39
N GLN A 116 -13.37 -8.02 7.23
CA GLN A 116 -12.84 -9.12 8.02
C GLN A 116 -11.60 -9.71 7.34
N TRP A 117 -10.59 -9.99 8.15
CA TRP A 117 -9.30 -10.51 7.72
C TRP A 117 -9.00 -11.83 8.44
N PRO A 118 -8.37 -12.80 7.75
CA PRO A 118 -7.91 -14.03 8.39
C PRO A 118 -6.75 -13.75 9.36
N GLU A 119 -6.44 -14.76 10.18
CA GLU A 119 -5.29 -14.70 11.08
C GLU A 119 -3.98 -14.37 10.32
N PRO A 120 -3.09 -13.57 10.91
CA PRO A 120 -1.79 -13.27 10.34
C PRO A 120 -0.95 -14.53 10.03
N LYS A 121 -0.45 -14.61 8.80
CA LYS A 121 0.63 -15.52 8.41
C LYS A 121 1.77 -14.72 7.81
N ASP A 122 2.98 -14.97 8.28
CA ASP A 122 4.18 -14.29 7.80
C ASP A 122 4.57 -14.79 6.40
N GLY A 123 5.12 -13.89 5.58
CA GLY A 123 5.55 -14.16 4.21
C GLY A 123 4.44 -14.43 3.19
N GLU A 124 3.15 -14.31 3.56
CA GLU A 124 2.03 -14.75 2.73
C GLU A 124 1.01 -13.64 2.48
N PRO A 125 0.44 -13.54 1.26
CA PRO A 125 -0.58 -12.55 0.96
C PRO A 125 -1.85 -12.83 1.76
N ARG A 126 -2.44 -11.77 2.32
CA ARG A 126 -3.72 -11.87 3.03
C ARG A 126 -4.85 -11.37 2.16
N LEU A 127 -5.86 -12.22 1.99
CA LEU A 127 -7.08 -11.88 1.28
C LEU A 127 -8.21 -11.70 2.29
N HIS A 128 -9.04 -10.67 2.07
CA HIS A 128 -10.23 -10.45 2.90
C HIS A 128 -11.22 -11.60 2.76
N ILE A 129 -11.92 -11.89 3.85
CA ILE A 129 -13.00 -12.89 3.84
C ILE A 129 -14.18 -12.28 3.08
N LYS A 130 -14.64 -12.95 2.02
CA LYS A 130 -15.91 -12.60 1.39
C LYS A 130 -17.01 -13.17 2.27
N ALA A 131 -17.96 -12.33 2.70
CA ALA A 131 -19.21 -12.87 3.23
C ALA A 131 -19.84 -13.69 2.10
N ASP A 132 -20.07 -14.98 2.32
CA ASP A 132 -20.85 -15.79 1.39
C ASP A 132 -22.17 -15.04 1.17
N GLN A 133 -22.38 -14.55 -0.06
CA GLN A 133 -23.73 -14.21 -0.46
C GLN A 133 -24.47 -15.54 -0.52
N GLN A 134 -25.10 -15.90 0.60
CA GLN A 134 -26.21 -16.83 0.61
C GLN A 134 -27.29 -16.20 -0.28
N GLN A 135 -27.20 -16.48 -1.57
CA GLN A 135 -28.36 -16.47 -2.45
C GLN A 135 -29.24 -17.63 -1.96
N GLU A 136 -30.00 -17.37 -0.89
CA GLU A 136 -31.15 -18.21 -0.57
C GLU A 136 -32.14 -18.06 -1.72
N HIS A 137 -32.32 -19.17 -2.43
CA HIS A 137 -33.49 -19.44 -3.24
C HIS A 137 -34.76 -19.04 -2.51
N LYS A 138 -35.53 -18.12 -3.09
CA LYS A 138 -37.00 -18.15 -3.02
C LYS A 138 -37.63 -17.48 -4.22
#